data_AF-A0A9E5N7R8-F1
#
_entry.id   AF-A0A9E5N7R8-F1
#
_cell.length_a   1.000
_cell.length_b   1.000
_cell.length_c   1.000
_cell.angle_alpha   90.00
_cell.angle_beta   90.00
_cell.angle_gamma   90.00
#
_symmetry.space_group_name_H-M   'P 1'
#
loop_
_entity.id
_entity.type
_entity.pdbx_description
1 polymer ?
#
loop_
_entity_poly.entity_id
_entity_poly.type
_entity_poly.pdbx_seq_one_letter_code
_entity_poly.pdbx_strand_id
1 'polypeptide(L)'
;MTESGSLLRLEKKELRWPLAVALVIIALTCLPYLFGWAITPPGFRYSGYLSNPDDHNVYFSYMRQAHDGSLVFVDQFTTEPQRPWFFHVFFLSLGLFSRISGLSLIVTYQLSRIIWGVLLLLALYVFGAHFLEGLRARRFFLLLIALSSGLGWLYLLIMQPTGNQPHPPDFGPGLVMPELITFLTLLLHPLFSFSVFLLVSTLLLLMLAMERRSLGLSLCAGVTGMLLANVHSYDSIPLAITILLYLVGRVVVQRRLGLWEIAPALILGVMMLPPLLYQFHLYRDLPVFRLKAEVATLSPPLLQYLLAMGLPFVFFIAGAKIALQRVRKQPDLLLPMAWFVALLISAYLPFSFQRKMAEGMQIPVCLLGALFLSERVLNSEKLHSTILQGATAAAILLFCFPSNGFFLGKALQDLQSMGTSYYAHLMPPPYLRAEQVAALEWL
;
A
#
# COMPACT_ATOMS: atom_id res chain seq x y z
N MET A 1 31.45 12.93 -20.52
CA MET A 1 31.00 11.53 -20.43
C MET A 1 30.97 11.15 -18.97
N THR A 2 29.81 11.20 -18.34
CA THR A 2 29.63 10.83 -16.92
C THR A 2 29.10 9.41 -16.87
N GLU A 3 29.89 8.46 -16.36
CA GLU A 3 29.39 7.16 -15.91
C GLU A 3 28.32 7.43 -14.83
N SER A 4 27.06 7.45 -15.21
CA SER A 4 25.97 7.50 -14.23
C SER A 4 25.81 6.11 -13.66
N GLY A 5 26.11 5.98 -12.37
CA GLY A 5 25.94 4.77 -11.59
C GLY A 5 24.50 4.24 -11.63
N SER A 6 24.42 2.93 -11.39
CA SER A 6 23.24 2.07 -11.24
C SER A 6 22.34 1.89 -12.48
N LEU A 7 22.87 1.27 -13.53
CA LEU A 7 21.99 0.44 -14.37
C LEU A 7 21.47 -0.69 -13.48
N LEU A 8 20.18 -0.70 -13.15
CA LEU A 8 19.53 -1.81 -12.44
C LEU A 8 19.92 -3.14 -13.12
N ARG A 9 20.80 -3.90 -12.46
CA ARG A 9 21.28 -5.21 -12.90
C ARG A 9 20.73 -6.24 -11.93
N LEU A 10 19.68 -6.93 -12.37
CA LEU A 10 19.09 -8.05 -11.66
C LEU A 10 19.34 -9.32 -12.46
N GLU A 11 19.98 -10.30 -11.84
CA GLU A 11 20.08 -11.63 -12.44
C GLU A 11 18.76 -12.38 -12.30
N LYS A 12 18.37 -13.15 -13.32
CA LYS A 12 17.15 -14.00 -13.24
C LYS A 12 17.17 -14.94 -12.02
N LYS A 13 18.35 -15.38 -11.59
CA LYS A 13 18.53 -16.23 -10.40
C LYS A 13 18.26 -15.48 -9.10
N GLU A 14 18.54 -14.18 -9.05
CA GLU A 14 18.31 -13.33 -7.87
C GLU A 14 16.81 -13.26 -7.54
N LEU A 15 15.94 -13.21 -8.56
CA LEU A 15 14.48 -13.12 -8.41
C LEU A 15 13.80 -14.39 -7.86
N ARG A 16 14.49 -15.53 -7.80
CA ARG A 16 13.94 -16.76 -7.21
C ARG A 16 13.69 -16.61 -5.71
N TRP A 17 14.61 -15.94 -5.01
CA TRP A 17 14.50 -15.73 -3.58
C TRP A 17 13.33 -14.81 -3.19
N PRO A 18 13.18 -13.59 -3.75
CA PRO A 18 12.06 -12.71 -3.41
C PRO A 18 10.72 -13.31 -3.84
N LEU A 19 10.66 -14.08 -4.93
CA LEU A 19 9.45 -14.82 -5.30
C LEU A 19 9.08 -15.86 -4.23
N ALA A 20 10.03 -16.68 -3.79
CA ALA A 20 9.78 -17.66 -2.74
C ALA A 20 9.33 -17.00 -1.43
N VAL A 21 9.98 -15.92 -1.03
CA VAL A 21 9.59 -15.14 0.17
C VAL A 21 8.21 -14.53 0.01
N ALA A 22 7.90 -13.96 -1.15
CA ALA A 22 6.58 -13.40 -1.43
C ALA A 22 5.48 -14.48 -1.34
N LEU A 23 5.71 -15.65 -1.93
CA LEU A 23 4.77 -16.77 -1.84
C LEU A 23 4.57 -17.23 -0.38
N VAL A 24 5.64 -17.31 0.42
CA VAL A 24 5.54 -17.66 1.84
C VAL A 24 4.74 -16.62 2.62
N ILE A 25 5.05 -15.33 2.46
CA ILE A 25 4.34 -14.26 3.15
C ILE A 25 2.86 -14.25 2.77
N ILE A 26 2.54 -14.37 1.49
CA ILE A 26 1.15 -14.41 1.02
C ILE A 26 0.43 -15.68 1.49
N ALA A 27 1.10 -16.83 1.55
CA ALA A 27 0.53 -18.03 2.14
C ALA A 27 0.20 -17.82 3.63
N LEU A 28 1.07 -17.13 4.38
CA LEU A 28 0.82 -16.79 5.78
C LEU A 28 -0.37 -15.84 5.93
N THR A 29 -0.55 -14.86 5.04
CA THR A 29 -1.72 -13.96 5.08
C THR A 29 -3.02 -14.65 4.69
N CYS A 30 -2.99 -15.83 4.05
CA CYS A 30 -4.17 -16.66 3.82
C CYS A 30 -4.63 -17.45 5.06
N LEU A 31 -3.76 -17.70 6.04
CA LEU A 31 -4.08 -18.54 7.20
C LEU A 31 -5.29 -18.04 8.00
N PRO A 32 -5.45 -16.74 8.31
CA PRO A 32 -6.62 -16.28 9.07
C PRO A 32 -7.94 -16.46 8.31
N TYR A 33 -7.92 -16.38 6.98
CA TYR A 33 -9.09 -16.63 6.13
C TYR A 33 -9.47 -18.11 6.14
N LEU A 34 -8.48 -19.01 6.04
CA LEU A 34 -8.68 -20.45 6.13
C LEU A 34 -9.18 -20.85 7.53
N PHE A 35 -8.66 -20.21 8.57
CA PHE A 35 -9.14 -20.38 9.93
C PHE A 35 -10.61 -19.98 10.06
N GLY A 36 -10.99 -18.78 9.60
CA GLY A 36 -12.38 -18.32 9.61
C GLY A 36 -13.32 -19.26 8.86
N TRP A 37 -12.89 -19.75 7.70
CA TRP A 37 -13.63 -20.78 6.98
C TRP A 37 -13.78 -22.09 7.78
N ALA A 38 -12.68 -22.60 8.36
CA ALA A 38 -12.67 -23.86 9.09
C ALA A 38 -13.50 -23.86 10.37
N ILE A 39 -13.62 -22.71 11.05
CA ILE A 39 -14.43 -22.57 12.27
C ILE A 39 -15.87 -22.10 12.01
N THR A 40 -16.30 -22.05 10.74
CA THR A 40 -17.66 -21.62 10.39
C THR A 40 -18.69 -22.50 11.11
N PRO A 41 -19.55 -21.94 11.98
CA PRO A 41 -20.54 -22.72 12.70
C PRO A 41 -21.58 -23.36 11.76
N PRO A 42 -22.16 -24.53 12.13
CA PRO A 42 -23.23 -25.14 11.35
C PRO A 42 -24.40 -24.15 11.13
N GLY A 43 -24.88 -24.07 9.88
CA GLY A 43 -25.96 -23.14 9.51
C GLY A 43 -25.50 -21.70 9.26
N PHE A 44 -24.20 -21.41 9.28
CA PHE A 44 -23.63 -20.12 8.90
C PHE A 44 -22.79 -20.21 7.62
N ARG A 45 -22.57 -19.06 6.98
CA ARG A 45 -21.64 -18.87 5.86
C ARG A 45 -20.65 -17.76 6.23
N TYR A 46 -19.37 -18.03 6.06
CA TYR A 46 -18.31 -17.04 6.25
C TYR A 46 -18.31 -16.03 5.10
N SER A 47 -18.22 -14.75 5.43
CA SER A 47 -18.22 -13.65 4.46
C SER A 47 -16.94 -13.54 3.64
N GLY A 48 -15.83 -14.12 4.11
CA GLY A 48 -14.55 -14.10 3.41
C GLY A 48 -13.68 -12.85 3.66
N TYR A 49 -13.98 -12.05 4.68
CA TYR A 49 -13.16 -10.91 5.12
C TYR A 49 -12.81 -10.96 6.62
N LEU A 50 -11.72 -10.30 7.01
CA LEU A 50 -11.17 -10.33 8.38
C LEU A 50 -11.48 -9.09 9.22
N SER A 51 -11.69 -7.95 8.57
CA SER A 51 -11.90 -6.64 9.19
C SER A 51 -12.57 -5.71 8.17
N ASN A 52 -12.94 -4.49 8.56
CA ASN A 52 -13.51 -3.45 7.70
C ASN A 52 -14.57 -3.97 6.71
N PRO A 53 -15.64 -4.63 7.21
CA PRO A 53 -16.69 -5.18 6.35
C PRO A 53 -17.30 -4.15 5.38
N ASP A 54 -17.41 -2.89 5.83
CA ASP A 54 -18.03 -1.81 5.07
C ASP A 54 -17.29 -1.54 3.76
N ASP A 55 -15.95 -1.43 3.80
CA ASP A 55 -15.11 -1.23 2.62
C ASP A 55 -15.23 -2.42 1.65
N HIS A 56 -15.19 -3.65 2.19
CA HIS A 56 -15.32 -4.86 1.38
C HIS A 56 -16.65 -4.94 0.66
N ASN A 57 -17.75 -4.61 1.34
CA ASN A 57 -19.09 -4.65 0.75
C ASN A 57 -19.25 -3.57 -0.34
N VAL A 58 -18.64 -2.40 -0.18
CA VAL A 58 -18.56 -1.41 -1.26
C VAL A 58 -17.83 -1.99 -2.49
N TYR A 59 -16.69 -2.66 -2.29
CA TYR A 59 -15.94 -3.27 -3.40
C TYR A 59 -16.73 -4.38 -4.09
N PHE A 60 -17.37 -5.25 -3.32
CA PHE A 60 -18.22 -6.32 -3.85
C PHE A 60 -19.42 -5.77 -4.61
N SER A 61 -20.01 -4.65 -4.18
CA SER A 61 -21.12 -4.01 -4.90
C SER A 61 -20.71 -3.59 -6.32
N TYR A 62 -19.50 -3.04 -6.50
CA TYR A 62 -18.97 -2.66 -7.83
C TYR A 62 -18.62 -3.89 -8.65
N MET A 63 -17.98 -4.90 -8.03
CA MET A 63 -17.68 -6.16 -8.71
C MET A 63 -18.95 -6.92 -9.14
N ARG A 64 -20.01 -6.89 -8.33
CA ARG A 64 -21.31 -7.51 -8.67
C ARG A 64 -21.94 -6.80 -9.86
N GLN A 65 -22.02 -5.48 -9.84
CA GLN A 65 -22.52 -4.70 -10.99
C GLN A 65 -21.75 -5.04 -12.28
N ALA A 66 -20.42 -5.16 -12.20
CA ALA A 66 -19.59 -5.58 -13.33
C ALA A 66 -19.83 -7.03 -13.76
N HIS A 67 -20.01 -7.96 -12.83
CA HIS A 67 -20.36 -9.35 -13.10
C HIS A 67 -21.70 -9.43 -13.86
N ASP A 68 -22.69 -8.65 -13.44
CA ASP A 68 -24.03 -8.62 -14.04
C ASP A 68 -24.03 -7.94 -15.43
N GLY A 69 -22.97 -7.20 -15.77
CA GLY A 69 -22.71 -6.68 -17.12
C GLY A 69 -22.60 -5.15 -17.21
N SER A 70 -22.64 -4.45 -16.08
CA SER A 70 -22.49 -3.00 -16.06
C SER A 70 -21.01 -2.60 -16.21
N LEU A 71 -20.72 -1.66 -17.11
CA LEU A 71 -19.35 -1.14 -17.29
C LEU A 71 -19.04 0.05 -16.37
N VAL A 72 -20.09 0.62 -15.79
CA VAL A 72 -20.10 1.81 -14.93
C VAL A 72 -21.08 1.54 -13.79
N PHE A 73 -20.83 2.15 -12.64
CA PHE A 73 -21.43 1.76 -11.38
C PHE A 73 -22.22 2.90 -10.74
N VAL A 74 -23.12 2.52 -9.83
CA VAL A 74 -23.79 3.40 -8.87
C VAL A 74 -23.46 2.97 -7.45
N ASP A 75 -23.66 3.87 -6.49
CA ASP A 75 -23.59 3.51 -5.08
C ASP A 75 -24.88 2.79 -4.66
N GLN A 76 -24.76 1.52 -4.26
CA GLN A 76 -25.89 0.70 -3.80
C GLN A 76 -26.24 0.91 -2.32
N PHE A 77 -25.49 1.76 -1.60
CA PHE A 77 -25.71 2.06 -0.18
C PHE A 77 -26.53 3.33 0.04
N THR A 78 -27.25 3.79 -0.98
CA THR A 78 -28.20 4.90 -0.88
C THR A 78 -29.36 4.70 -1.85
N THR A 79 -30.53 5.22 -1.47
CA THR A 79 -31.73 5.26 -2.31
C THR A 79 -31.83 6.54 -3.15
N GLU A 80 -30.88 7.47 -2.99
CA GLU A 80 -30.87 8.72 -3.74
C GLU A 80 -30.74 8.45 -5.26
N PRO A 81 -31.44 9.23 -6.11
CA PRO A 81 -31.32 9.10 -7.56
C PRO A 81 -29.89 9.32 -8.05
N GLN A 82 -29.40 8.39 -8.88
CA GLN A 82 -28.02 8.39 -9.39
C GLN A 82 -27.96 8.09 -10.88
N ARG A 83 -26.93 8.62 -11.54
CA ARG A 83 -26.55 8.23 -12.89
C ARG A 83 -25.39 7.24 -12.82
N PRO A 84 -25.41 6.12 -13.57
CA PRO A 84 -24.36 5.11 -13.54
C PRO A 84 -23.15 5.61 -14.33
N TRP A 85 -22.38 6.51 -13.74
CA TRP A 85 -21.21 7.13 -14.36
C TRP A 85 -19.92 6.82 -13.59
N PHE A 86 -19.96 6.13 -12.45
CA PHE A 86 -18.73 5.81 -11.74
C PHE A 86 -17.97 4.68 -12.46
N PHE A 87 -16.77 4.96 -12.97
CA PHE A 87 -15.92 3.97 -13.65
C PHE A 87 -14.67 3.67 -12.82
N HIS A 88 -14.44 2.38 -12.55
CA HIS A 88 -13.28 1.92 -11.78
C HIS A 88 -12.71 0.63 -12.38
N VAL A 89 -11.59 0.74 -13.11
CA VAL A 89 -11.04 -0.33 -13.95
C VAL A 89 -10.70 -1.60 -13.17
N PHE A 90 -10.27 -1.45 -11.91
CA PHE A 90 -9.93 -2.59 -11.06
C PHE A 90 -11.15 -3.43 -10.72
N PHE A 91 -12.28 -2.81 -10.32
CA PHE A 91 -13.48 -3.57 -9.95
C PHE A 91 -14.21 -4.09 -11.18
N LEU A 92 -14.17 -3.34 -12.28
CA LEU A 92 -14.65 -3.81 -13.57
C LEU A 92 -13.93 -5.10 -13.99
N SER A 93 -12.59 -5.11 -13.94
CA SER A 93 -11.81 -6.28 -14.36
C SER A 93 -12.08 -7.50 -13.47
N LEU A 94 -12.22 -7.33 -12.16
CA LEU A 94 -12.56 -8.42 -11.25
C LEU A 94 -13.99 -8.96 -11.45
N GLY A 95 -14.99 -8.08 -11.63
CA GLY A 95 -16.36 -8.52 -11.89
C GLY A 95 -16.50 -9.26 -13.22
N LEU A 96 -15.90 -8.73 -14.29
CA LEU A 96 -15.88 -9.40 -15.60
C LEU A 96 -15.13 -10.74 -15.55
N PHE A 97 -14.01 -10.80 -14.83
CA PHE A 97 -13.29 -12.07 -14.65
C PHE A 97 -14.14 -13.10 -13.90
N SER A 98 -14.84 -12.70 -12.84
CA SER A 98 -15.79 -13.57 -12.13
C SER A 98 -16.89 -14.08 -13.07
N ARG A 99 -17.47 -13.21 -13.92
CA ARG A 99 -18.48 -13.60 -14.91
C ARG A 99 -17.95 -14.63 -15.90
N ILE A 100 -16.76 -14.42 -16.47
CA ILE A 100 -16.20 -15.29 -17.51
C ILE A 100 -15.72 -16.62 -16.95
N SER A 101 -15.10 -16.60 -15.76
CA SER A 101 -14.54 -17.82 -15.13
C SER A 101 -15.59 -18.66 -14.41
N GLY A 102 -16.76 -18.09 -14.08
CA GLY A 102 -17.77 -18.71 -13.23
C GLY A 102 -17.39 -18.78 -11.75
N LEU A 103 -16.24 -18.20 -11.35
CA LEU A 103 -15.83 -18.12 -9.95
C LEU A 103 -16.68 -17.09 -9.19
N SER A 104 -16.97 -17.38 -7.92
CA SER A 104 -17.67 -16.42 -7.06
C SER A 104 -16.84 -15.16 -6.83
N LEU A 105 -17.53 -14.03 -6.57
CA LEU A 105 -16.87 -12.74 -6.34
C LEU A 105 -15.84 -12.81 -5.20
N ILE A 106 -16.15 -13.54 -4.12
CA ILE A 106 -15.26 -13.73 -2.97
C ILE A 106 -13.97 -14.46 -3.39
N VAL A 107 -14.08 -15.53 -4.16
CA VAL A 107 -12.92 -16.28 -4.67
C VAL A 107 -12.10 -15.39 -5.59
N THR A 108 -12.73 -14.67 -6.52
CA THR A 108 -12.05 -13.72 -7.40
C THR A 108 -11.32 -12.62 -6.62
N TYR A 109 -11.93 -12.08 -5.57
CA TYR A 109 -11.33 -11.07 -4.71
C TYR A 109 -10.10 -11.59 -3.96
N GLN A 110 -10.17 -12.81 -3.41
CA GLN A 110 -9.05 -13.44 -2.72
C GLN A 110 -7.90 -13.84 -3.67
N LEU A 111 -8.22 -14.32 -4.88
CA LEU A 111 -7.22 -14.56 -5.92
C LEU A 111 -6.52 -13.26 -6.32
N SER A 112 -7.27 -12.17 -6.47
CA SER A 112 -6.73 -10.84 -6.73
C SER A 112 -5.77 -10.41 -5.61
N ARG A 113 -6.13 -10.62 -4.34
CA ARG A 113 -5.27 -10.30 -3.18
C ARG A 113 -3.96 -11.08 -3.21
N ILE A 114 -4.02 -12.37 -3.53
CA ILE A 114 -2.84 -13.22 -3.64
C ILE A 114 -1.94 -12.75 -4.79
N ILE A 115 -2.50 -12.55 -5.98
CA ILE A 115 -1.74 -12.16 -7.18
C ILE A 115 -1.07 -10.80 -6.99
N TRP A 116 -1.85 -9.78 -6.63
CA TRP A 116 -1.32 -8.43 -6.46
C TRP A 116 -0.40 -8.31 -5.25
N GLY A 117 -0.64 -9.09 -4.19
CA GLY A 117 0.28 -9.17 -3.06
C GLY A 117 1.66 -9.72 -3.45
N VAL A 118 1.71 -10.80 -4.24
CA VAL A 118 2.98 -11.33 -4.77
C VAL A 118 3.66 -10.32 -5.69
N LEU A 119 2.91 -9.71 -6.62
CA LEU A 119 3.45 -8.73 -7.57
C LEU A 119 3.96 -7.47 -6.86
N LEU A 120 3.27 -7.00 -5.83
CA LEU A 120 3.71 -5.88 -5.00
C LEU A 120 5.05 -6.19 -4.32
N LEU A 121 5.20 -7.34 -3.68
CA LEU A 121 6.45 -7.72 -3.01
C LEU A 121 7.62 -7.83 -4.01
N LEU A 122 7.37 -8.35 -5.21
CA LEU A 122 8.38 -8.37 -6.28
C LEU A 122 8.73 -6.96 -6.76
N ALA A 123 7.74 -6.09 -6.98
CA ALA A 123 7.96 -4.71 -7.39
C ALA A 123 8.75 -3.93 -6.34
N LEU A 124 8.43 -4.10 -5.05
CA LEU A 124 9.20 -3.55 -3.94
C LEU A 124 10.64 -4.04 -3.96
N TYR A 125 10.88 -5.35 -4.13
CA TYR A 125 12.25 -5.87 -4.22
C TYR A 125 13.05 -5.23 -5.37
N VAL A 126 12.45 -5.15 -6.56
CA VAL A 126 13.07 -4.54 -7.75
C VAL A 126 13.32 -3.05 -7.53
N PHE A 127 12.37 -2.34 -6.94
CA PHE A 127 12.52 -0.92 -6.58
C PHE A 127 13.64 -0.71 -5.56
N GLY A 128 13.70 -1.52 -4.50
CA GLY A 128 14.77 -1.47 -3.51
C GLY A 128 16.14 -1.79 -4.09
N ALA A 129 16.22 -2.70 -5.07
CA ALA A 129 17.46 -3.03 -5.78
C ALA A 129 18.04 -1.87 -6.61
N HIS A 130 17.21 -0.86 -6.94
CA HIS A 130 17.66 0.38 -7.58
C HIS A 130 18.56 1.23 -6.67
N PHE A 131 18.27 1.23 -5.36
CA PHE A 131 18.93 2.09 -4.37
C PHE A 131 19.92 1.35 -3.46
N LEU A 132 19.69 0.05 -3.22
CA LEU A 132 20.45 -0.74 -2.26
C LEU A 132 21.51 -1.58 -2.97
N GLU A 133 22.76 -1.35 -2.55
CA GLU A 133 23.91 -2.12 -2.98
C GLU A 133 24.00 -3.45 -2.21
N GLY A 134 24.17 -4.55 -2.95
CA GLY A 134 24.37 -5.87 -2.38
C GLY A 134 23.09 -6.65 -2.05
N LEU A 135 23.19 -7.97 -2.20
CA LEU A 135 22.07 -8.90 -2.06
C LEU A 135 21.45 -8.89 -0.66
N ARG A 136 22.28 -8.79 0.39
CA ARG A 136 21.82 -8.79 1.79
C ARG A 136 20.93 -7.58 2.10
N ALA A 137 21.30 -6.40 1.62
CA ALA A 137 20.54 -5.16 1.81
C ALA A 137 19.16 -5.25 1.15
N ARG A 138 19.11 -5.71 -0.10
CA ARG A 138 17.86 -5.90 -0.88
C ARG A 138 16.92 -6.91 -0.23
N ARG A 139 17.47 -8.05 0.23
CA ARG A 139 16.71 -9.09 0.93
C ARG A 139 16.16 -8.58 2.26
N PHE A 140 17.00 -7.87 3.03
CA PHE A 140 16.59 -7.30 4.29
C PHE A 140 15.53 -6.22 4.12
N PHE A 141 15.66 -5.34 3.11
CA PHE A 141 14.63 -4.38 2.76
C PHE A 141 13.27 -5.04 2.51
N LEU A 142 13.23 -6.10 1.70
CA LEU A 142 11.98 -6.83 1.43
C LEU A 142 11.35 -7.39 2.70
N LEU A 143 12.14 -8.01 3.57
CA LEU A 143 11.62 -8.54 4.84
C LEU A 143 11.16 -7.43 5.77
N LEU A 144 11.91 -6.32 5.84
CA LEU A 144 11.57 -5.17 6.67
C LEU A 144 10.26 -4.54 6.21
N ILE A 145 10.12 -4.21 4.91
CA ILE A 145 8.88 -3.59 4.41
C ILE A 145 7.68 -4.53 4.54
N ALA A 146 7.86 -5.83 4.31
CA ALA A 146 6.76 -6.79 4.33
C ALA A 146 6.28 -7.17 5.74
N LEU A 147 7.15 -7.12 6.76
CA LEU A 147 6.85 -7.62 8.10
C LEU A 147 6.80 -6.53 9.18
N SER A 148 7.44 -5.38 8.96
CA SER A 148 7.46 -4.32 9.97
C SER A 148 6.11 -3.61 10.10
N SER A 149 5.90 -3.09 11.31
CA SER A 149 4.86 -2.18 11.70
C SER A 149 5.42 -1.21 12.76
N GLY A 150 4.57 -0.32 13.27
CA GLY A 150 4.92 0.66 14.27
C GLY A 150 5.11 0.15 15.70
N LEU A 151 5.20 1.13 16.60
CA LEU A 151 5.31 0.95 18.05
C LEU A 151 3.97 1.19 18.78
N GLY A 152 2.84 1.10 18.08
CA GLY A 152 1.50 1.24 18.67
C GLY A 152 1.24 0.27 19.82
N TRP A 153 1.88 -0.91 19.79
CA TRP A 153 1.87 -1.85 20.91
C TRP A 153 2.53 -1.31 22.19
N LEU A 154 3.62 -0.52 22.08
CA LEU A 154 4.23 0.15 23.25
C LEU A 154 3.34 1.26 23.76
N TYR A 155 2.68 1.99 22.85
CA TYR A 155 1.71 3.00 23.24
C TYR A 155 0.58 2.41 24.09
N LEU A 156 0.05 1.23 23.73
CA LEU A 156 -0.90 0.50 24.58
C LEU A 156 -0.31 0.19 25.96
N LEU A 157 0.88 -0.43 26.00
CA LEU A 157 1.49 -0.87 27.26
C LEU A 157 1.78 0.30 28.22
N ILE A 158 2.20 1.44 27.68
CA ILE A 158 2.62 2.61 28.45
C ILE A 158 1.44 3.50 28.81
N MET A 159 0.60 3.84 27.82
CA MET A 159 -0.43 4.86 27.98
C MET A 159 -1.77 4.29 28.45
N GLN A 160 -2.00 2.98 28.27
CA GLN A 160 -3.27 2.29 28.60
C GLN A 160 -4.50 3.13 28.23
N PRO A 161 -4.62 3.58 26.97
CA PRO A 161 -5.67 4.50 26.56
C PRO A 161 -7.04 3.88 26.83
N THR A 162 -7.91 4.60 27.53
CA THR A 162 -9.29 4.19 27.83
C THR A 162 -10.28 5.02 27.02
N GLY A 163 -11.34 4.38 26.52
CA GLY A 163 -12.36 5.04 25.70
C GLY A 163 -11.87 5.44 24.31
N ASN A 164 -12.41 6.55 23.75
CA ASN A 164 -12.12 7.05 22.40
C ASN A 164 -10.83 7.89 22.32
N GLN A 165 -9.82 7.55 23.12
CA GLN A 165 -8.55 8.29 23.05
C GLN A 165 -7.87 8.08 21.69
N PRO A 166 -7.04 9.03 21.22
CA PRO A 166 -6.37 8.89 19.94
C PRO A 166 -5.44 7.68 19.96
N HIS A 167 -5.70 6.71 19.08
CA HIS A 167 -4.87 5.51 18.95
C HIS A 167 -3.93 5.61 17.75
N PRO A 168 -2.68 5.12 17.85
CA PRO A 168 -1.76 5.04 16.72
C PRO A 168 -2.38 4.28 15.52
N PRO A 169 -2.12 4.71 14.28
CA PRO A 169 -2.60 4.04 13.06
C PRO A 169 -2.22 2.57 12.89
N ASP A 170 -1.19 2.11 13.61
CA ASP A 170 -0.76 0.71 13.61
C ASP A 170 -1.44 -0.13 14.70
N PHE A 171 -2.23 0.50 15.58
CA PHE A 171 -2.92 -0.17 16.68
C PHE A 171 -4.07 0.68 17.27
N GLY A 172 -5.32 0.20 17.17
CA GLY A 172 -6.46 0.78 17.90
C GLY A 172 -7.84 0.31 17.40
N PRO A 173 -8.89 0.27 18.25
CA PRO A 173 -10.26 0.04 17.78
C PRO A 173 -10.65 1.11 16.76
N GLY A 174 -10.97 0.69 15.52
CA GLY A 174 -11.44 1.59 14.46
C GLY A 174 -10.39 2.52 13.81
N LEU A 175 -9.10 2.42 14.18
CA LEU A 175 -8.04 3.35 13.73
C LEU A 175 -6.86 2.67 13.01
N VAL A 176 -6.94 1.37 12.75
CA VAL A 176 -5.91 0.70 11.96
C VAL A 176 -5.97 1.19 10.52
N MET A 177 -4.83 1.65 9.98
CA MET A 177 -4.71 2.17 8.62
C MET A 177 -3.93 1.19 7.73
N PRO A 178 -4.60 0.31 6.98
CA PRO A 178 -3.92 -0.65 6.10
C PRO A 178 -3.07 0.02 5.02
N GLU A 179 -3.43 1.25 4.61
CA GLU A 179 -2.72 2.03 3.59
C GLU A 179 -1.30 2.43 4.05
N LEU A 180 -1.12 2.58 5.36
CA LEU A 180 0.17 2.96 5.95
C LEU A 180 1.11 1.77 6.14
N ILE A 181 0.58 0.55 6.28
CA ILE A 181 1.34 -0.64 6.70
C ILE A 181 1.21 -1.73 5.64
N THR A 182 2.33 -2.04 4.98
CA THR A 182 2.41 -2.99 3.87
C THR A 182 1.89 -4.37 4.27
N PHE A 183 2.22 -4.87 5.46
CA PHE A 183 1.70 -6.16 5.93
C PHE A 183 0.16 -6.20 5.95
N LEU A 184 -0.48 -5.12 6.41
CA LEU A 184 -1.94 -5.02 6.45
C LEU A 184 -2.54 -4.82 5.06
N THR A 185 -1.88 -4.06 4.19
CA THR A 185 -2.23 -3.99 2.76
C THR A 185 -2.28 -5.38 2.13
N LEU A 186 -1.25 -6.21 2.35
CA LEU A 186 -1.18 -7.59 1.84
C LEU A 186 -2.21 -8.51 2.50
N LEU A 187 -2.50 -8.28 3.78
CA LEU A 187 -3.44 -9.08 4.55
C LEU A 187 -4.88 -8.82 4.12
N LEU A 188 -5.28 -7.55 3.92
CA LEU A 188 -6.70 -7.16 3.87
C LEU A 188 -7.20 -6.78 2.47
N HIS A 189 -6.44 -5.98 1.71
CA HIS A 189 -7.01 -5.25 0.57
C HIS A 189 -6.24 -5.51 -0.74
N PRO A 190 -6.86 -6.20 -1.73
CA PRO A 190 -6.28 -6.36 -3.06
C PRO A 190 -6.19 -5.02 -3.80
N LEU A 191 -7.12 -4.09 -3.54
CA LEU A 191 -7.10 -2.73 -4.09
C LEU A 191 -5.80 -2.02 -3.72
N PHE A 192 -5.47 -1.97 -2.41
CA PHE A 192 -4.25 -1.33 -1.92
C PHE A 192 -2.99 -2.04 -2.42
N SER A 193 -3.03 -3.37 -2.49
CA SER A 193 -1.90 -4.12 -3.08
C SER A 193 -1.67 -3.73 -4.55
N PHE A 194 -2.75 -3.52 -5.31
CA PHE A 194 -2.69 -3.08 -6.69
C PHE A 194 -2.27 -1.62 -6.85
N SER A 195 -2.83 -0.68 -6.07
CA SER A 195 -2.47 0.73 -6.13
C SER A 195 -1.01 0.97 -5.73
N VAL A 196 -0.54 0.35 -4.64
CA VAL A 196 0.88 0.47 -4.23
C VAL A 196 1.80 -0.18 -5.27
N PHE A 197 1.40 -1.30 -5.89
CA PHE A 197 2.14 -1.89 -7.01
C PHE A 197 2.28 -0.90 -8.18
N LEU A 198 1.20 -0.22 -8.56
CA LEU A 198 1.20 0.80 -9.61
C LEU A 198 2.03 2.03 -9.21
N LEU A 199 1.95 2.48 -7.96
CA LEU A 199 2.73 3.60 -7.42
C LEU A 199 4.23 3.33 -7.51
N VAL A 200 4.68 2.19 -6.98
CA VAL A 200 6.08 1.77 -7.01
C VAL A 200 6.56 1.55 -8.44
N SER A 201 5.75 0.91 -9.27
CA SER A 201 6.07 0.69 -10.69
C SER A 201 6.20 2.00 -11.46
N THR A 202 5.31 2.97 -11.19
CA THR A 202 5.35 4.29 -11.82
C THR A 202 6.64 5.03 -11.48
N LEU A 203 7.01 5.08 -10.19
CA LEU A 203 8.25 5.71 -9.76
C LEU A 203 9.50 4.99 -10.31
N LEU A 204 9.51 3.66 -10.31
CA LEU A 204 10.60 2.88 -10.88
C LEU A 204 10.77 3.14 -12.38
N LEU A 205 9.69 3.03 -13.14
CA LEU A 205 9.69 3.25 -14.59
C LEU A 205 10.08 4.67 -14.95
N LEU A 206 9.64 5.66 -14.15
CA LEU A 206 10.03 7.05 -14.31
C LEU A 206 11.54 7.23 -14.13
N MET A 207 12.13 6.69 -13.07
CA MET A 207 13.59 6.74 -12.86
C MET A 207 14.35 6.06 -14.00
N LEU A 208 13.94 4.85 -14.38
CA LEU A 208 14.58 4.12 -15.48
C LEU A 208 14.43 4.85 -16.83
N ALA A 209 13.30 5.53 -17.04
CA ALA A 209 13.09 6.36 -18.23
C ALA A 209 14.05 7.55 -18.28
N MET A 210 14.27 8.23 -17.15
CA MET A 210 15.22 9.34 -17.02
C MET A 210 16.65 8.88 -17.25
N GLU A 211 17.06 7.77 -16.61
CA GLU A 211 18.41 7.22 -16.72
C GLU A 211 18.72 6.70 -18.11
N ARG A 212 17.81 5.91 -18.70
CA ARG A 212 17.99 5.28 -20.01
C ARG A 212 17.56 6.18 -21.16
N ARG A 213 17.04 7.38 -20.88
CA ARG A 213 16.52 8.35 -21.87
C ARG A 213 15.52 7.69 -22.83
N SER A 214 14.57 6.94 -22.27
CA SER A 214 13.66 6.09 -23.03
C SER A 214 12.24 6.63 -23.02
N LEU A 215 11.71 6.94 -24.21
CA LEU A 215 10.30 7.29 -24.38
C LEU A 215 9.38 6.10 -24.10
N GLY A 216 9.78 4.88 -24.45
CA GLY A 216 9.00 3.68 -24.16
C GLY A 216 8.77 3.51 -22.65
N LEU A 217 9.82 3.66 -21.85
CA LEU A 217 9.70 3.61 -20.39
C LEU A 217 8.89 4.79 -19.83
N SER A 218 8.99 5.97 -20.45
CA SER A 218 8.18 7.14 -20.07
C SER A 218 6.69 6.89 -20.30
N LEU A 219 6.33 6.27 -21.43
CA LEU A 219 4.95 5.87 -21.73
C LEU A 219 4.48 4.78 -20.78
N CYS A 220 5.32 3.78 -20.46
CA CYS A 220 4.97 2.76 -19.46
C CYS A 220 4.70 3.39 -18.09
N ALA A 221 5.55 4.33 -17.63
CA ALA A 221 5.31 5.08 -16.39
C ALA A 221 4.00 5.86 -16.45
N GLY A 222 3.72 6.51 -17.59
CA GLY A 222 2.46 7.22 -17.82
C GLY A 222 1.23 6.32 -17.81
N VAL A 223 1.31 5.10 -18.36
CA VAL A 223 0.22 4.11 -18.31
C VAL A 223 -0.01 3.64 -16.87
N THR A 224 1.04 3.29 -16.13
CA THR A 224 0.88 2.86 -14.73
C THR A 224 0.35 3.99 -13.85
N GLY A 225 0.80 5.23 -14.08
CA GLY A 225 0.31 6.42 -13.40
C GLY A 225 -1.14 6.75 -13.75
N MET A 226 -1.55 6.58 -15.01
CA MET A 226 -2.94 6.74 -15.44
C MET A 226 -3.86 5.70 -14.78
N LEU A 227 -3.42 4.45 -14.70
CA LEU A 227 -4.17 3.40 -13.99
C LEU A 227 -4.28 3.71 -12.49
N LEU A 228 -3.18 4.16 -11.87
CA LEU A 228 -3.20 4.60 -10.47
C LEU A 228 -4.18 5.76 -10.28
N ALA A 229 -4.15 6.76 -11.15
CA ALA A 229 -5.06 7.91 -11.10
C ALA A 229 -6.54 7.54 -11.29
N ASN A 230 -6.85 6.43 -11.97
CA ASN A 230 -8.22 5.91 -12.05
C ASN A 230 -8.65 5.17 -10.78
N VAL A 231 -7.76 4.35 -10.22
CA VAL A 231 -8.05 3.40 -9.14
C VAL A 231 -7.93 4.03 -7.75
N HIS A 232 -6.96 4.92 -7.59
CA HIS A 232 -6.58 5.55 -6.32
C HIS A 232 -6.19 7.00 -6.60
N SER A 233 -7.16 7.79 -7.05
CA SER A 233 -6.93 9.13 -7.61
C SER A 233 -6.24 10.09 -6.67
N TYR A 234 -6.54 10.02 -5.37
CA TYR A 234 -5.92 10.88 -4.37
C TYR A 234 -4.40 10.66 -4.27
N ASP A 235 -3.86 9.49 -4.63
CA ASP A 235 -2.41 9.25 -4.68
C ASP A 235 -1.70 10.01 -5.80
N SER A 236 -2.47 10.50 -6.78
CA SER A 236 -1.93 11.35 -7.83
C SER A 236 -1.33 12.64 -7.28
N ILE A 237 -1.88 13.15 -6.16
CA ILE A 237 -1.40 14.35 -5.48
C ILE A 237 -0.02 14.13 -4.86
N PRO A 238 0.18 13.18 -3.91
CA PRO A 238 1.49 12.91 -3.35
C PRO A 238 2.48 12.43 -4.41
N LEU A 239 2.05 11.70 -5.44
CA LEU A 239 2.93 11.32 -6.55
C LEU A 239 3.45 12.56 -7.30
N ALA A 240 2.58 13.49 -7.66
CA ALA A 240 2.97 14.73 -8.33
C ALA A 240 3.90 15.59 -7.45
N ILE A 241 3.59 15.73 -6.16
CA ILE A 241 4.44 16.45 -5.20
C ILE A 241 5.79 15.74 -5.04
N THR A 242 5.82 14.41 -4.98
CA THR A 242 7.06 13.61 -4.91
C THR A 242 7.96 13.90 -6.10
N ILE A 243 7.40 13.87 -7.31
CA ILE A 243 8.15 14.12 -8.55
C ILE A 243 8.65 15.56 -8.57
N LEU A 244 7.80 16.53 -8.21
CA LEU A 244 8.19 17.94 -8.13
C LEU A 244 9.35 18.15 -7.15
N LEU A 245 9.22 17.66 -5.92
CA LEU A 245 10.27 17.78 -4.90
C LEU A 245 11.57 17.08 -5.31
N TYR A 246 11.46 15.91 -5.95
CA TYR A 246 12.61 15.18 -6.49
C TYR A 246 13.33 15.98 -7.58
N LEU A 247 12.59 16.52 -8.56
CA LEU A 247 13.15 17.33 -9.64
C LEU A 247 13.78 18.63 -9.11
N VAL A 248 13.09 19.35 -8.22
CA VAL A 248 13.64 20.54 -7.55
C VAL A 248 14.91 20.19 -6.78
N GLY A 249 14.90 19.09 -6.01
CA GLY A 249 16.07 18.60 -5.29
C GLY A 249 17.23 18.29 -6.23
N ARG A 250 16.97 17.67 -7.40
CA ARG A 250 18.00 17.43 -8.42
C ARG A 250 18.59 18.73 -8.94
N VAL A 251 17.76 19.74 -9.24
CA VAL A 251 18.26 21.06 -9.68
C VAL A 251 19.14 21.70 -8.63
N VAL A 252 18.72 21.67 -7.36
CA VAL A 252 19.50 22.27 -6.25
C VAL A 252 20.84 21.57 -6.06
N VAL A 253 20.88 20.24 -6.13
CA VAL A 253 22.09 19.44 -5.88
C VAL A 253 23.03 19.39 -7.08
N GLN A 254 22.47 19.18 -8.28
CA GLN A 254 23.24 18.94 -9.50
C GLN A 254 23.42 20.20 -10.36
N ARG A 255 22.69 21.29 -10.05
CA ARG A 255 22.73 22.57 -10.79
C ARG A 255 22.43 22.45 -12.28
N ARG A 256 21.72 21.39 -12.67
CA ARG A 256 21.32 21.09 -14.04
C ARG A 256 19.92 20.50 -14.04
N LEU A 257 19.17 20.82 -15.09
CA LEU A 257 17.91 20.17 -15.41
C LEU A 257 17.95 19.79 -16.89
N GLY A 258 17.96 18.50 -17.19
CA GLY A 258 17.98 17.99 -18.55
C GLY A 258 16.56 17.76 -19.10
N LEU A 259 16.41 17.83 -20.43
CA LEU A 259 15.14 17.48 -21.09
C LEU A 259 14.63 16.10 -20.68
N TRP A 260 15.53 15.13 -20.51
CA TRP A 260 15.19 13.76 -20.12
C TRP A 260 14.85 13.59 -18.63
N GLU A 261 15.02 14.62 -17.81
CA GLU A 261 14.49 14.65 -16.44
C GLU A 261 13.07 15.23 -16.45
N ILE A 262 12.79 16.20 -17.33
CA ILE A 262 11.48 16.87 -17.41
C ILE A 262 10.49 16.07 -18.25
N ALA A 263 10.89 15.60 -19.42
CA ALA A 263 9.98 15.01 -20.40
C ALA A 263 9.24 13.76 -19.89
N PRO A 264 9.89 12.79 -19.21
CA PRO A 264 9.16 11.65 -18.63
C PRO A 264 8.15 12.09 -17.57
N ALA A 265 8.47 13.09 -16.74
CA ALA A 265 7.57 13.62 -15.72
C ALA A 265 6.37 14.35 -16.35
N LEU A 266 6.58 15.11 -17.44
CA LEU A 266 5.50 15.75 -18.19
C LEU A 266 4.60 14.72 -18.88
N ILE A 267 5.17 13.69 -19.51
CA ILE A 267 4.40 12.60 -20.13
C ILE A 267 3.52 11.92 -19.08
N LEU A 268 4.10 11.57 -17.92
CA LEU A 268 3.37 11.00 -16.80
C LEU A 268 2.23 11.93 -16.35
N GLY A 269 2.52 13.22 -16.11
CA GLY A 269 1.52 14.20 -15.71
C GLY A 269 0.37 14.32 -16.71
N VAL A 270 0.68 14.41 -18.01
CA VAL A 270 -0.34 14.48 -19.08
C VAL A 270 -1.18 13.22 -19.13
N MET A 271 -0.58 12.04 -18.99
CA MET A 271 -1.32 10.77 -19.03
C MET A 271 -2.18 10.54 -17.79
N MET A 272 -1.86 11.17 -16.66
CA MET A 272 -2.71 11.16 -15.46
C MET A 272 -3.91 12.12 -15.58
N LEU A 273 -3.90 13.11 -16.48
CA LEU A 273 -4.98 14.10 -16.60
C LEU A 273 -6.34 13.48 -16.95
N PRO A 274 -6.50 12.59 -17.94
CA PRO A 274 -7.82 12.08 -18.32
C PRO A 274 -8.62 11.45 -17.17
N PRO A 275 -8.10 10.48 -16.38
CA PRO A 275 -8.85 9.93 -15.25
C PRO A 275 -9.13 10.96 -14.15
N LEU A 276 -8.21 11.91 -13.91
CA LEU A 276 -8.41 12.98 -12.91
C LEU A 276 -9.51 13.97 -13.34
N LEU A 277 -9.50 14.39 -14.60
CA LEU A 277 -10.55 15.25 -15.16
C LEU A 277 -11.90 14.55 -15.17
N TYR A 278 -11.91 13.25 -15.44
CA TYR A 278 -13.12 12.44 -15.35
C TYR A 278 -13.66 12.38 -13.93
N GLN A 279 -12.81 12.11 -12.94
CA GLN A 279 -13.26 12.12 -11.54
C GLN A 279 -13.68 13.50 -11.04
N PHE A 280 -13.03 14.56 -11.50
CA PHE A 280 -13.47 15.93 -11.22
C PHE A 280 -14.86 16.21 -11.81
N HIS A 281 -15.13 15.73 -13.03
CA HIS A 281 -16.46 15.78 -13.64
C HIS A 281 -17.50 15.01 -12.81
N LEU A 282 -17.17 13.80 -12.33
CA LEU A 282 -18.05 13.04 -11.43
C LEU A 282 -18.32 13.79 -10.12
N TYR A 283 -17.29 14.35 -9.49
CA TYR A 283 -17.42 15.13 -8.25
C TYR A 283 -18.30 16.38 -8.44
N ARG A 284 -18.15 17.07 -9.57
CA ARG A 284 -18.96 18.26 -9.89
C ARG A 284 -20.40 17.91 -10.22
N ASP A 285 -20.65 16.82 -10.95
CA ASP A 285 -21.97 16.60 -11.57
C ASP A 285 -22.81 15.50 -10.90
N LEU A 286 -22.22 14.68 -10.01
CA LEU A 286 -22.92 13.62 -9.27
C LEU A 286 -22.96 13.92 -7.76
N PRO A 287 -24.13 14.28 -7.21
CA PRO A 287 -24.27 14.60 -5.79
C PRO A 287 -23.86 13.46 -4.85
N VAL A 288 -24.26 12.22 -5.14
CA VAL A 288 -23.93 11.06 -4.30
C VAL A 288 -22.42 10.79 -4.26
N PHE A 289 -21.75 10.87 -5.41
CA PHE A 289 -20.30 10.71 -5.47
C PHE A 289 -19.59 11.81 -4.67
N ARG A 290 -20.06 13.04 -4.77
CA ARG A 290 -19.53 14.18 -4.01
C ARG A 290 -19.66 13.98 -2.51
N LEU A 291 -20.86 13.62 -2.03
CA LEU A 291 -21.11 13.36 -0.61
C LEU A 291 -20.18 12.26 -0.08
N LYS A 292 -19.99 11.19 -0.85
CA LYS A 292 -19.06 10.11 -0.50
C LYS A 292 -17.61 10.59 -0.44
N ALA A 293 -17.18 11.40 -1.40
CA ALA A 293 -15.83 11.96 -1.43
C ALA A 293 -15.58 12.94 -0.28
N GLU A 294 -16.61 13.61 0.23
CA GLU A 294 -16.54 14.58 1.34
C GLU A 294 -16.57 13.92 2.73
N VAL A 295 -16.80 12.61 2.83
CA VAL A 295 -16.70 11.87 4.09
C VAL A 295 -15.28 12.02 4.66
N ALA A 296 -15.19 12.65 5.82
CA ALA A 296 -13.93 12.99 6.44
C ALA A 296 -13.16 11.73 6.88
N THR A 297 -11.98 11.54 6.31
CA THR A 297 -10.97 10.56 6.72
C THR A 297 -9.68 11.30 7.02
N LEU A 298 -9.76 12.13 8.07
CA LEU A 298 -8.68 13.03 8.50
C LEU A 298 -7.47 12.24 8.97
N SER A 299 -6.30 12.86 8.80
CA SER A 299 -5.06 12.29 9.30
C SER A 299 -5.01 12.38 10.83
N PRO A 300 -4.46 11.35 11.50
CA PRO A 300 -4.11 11.45 12.90
C PRO A 300 -3.05 12.55 13.13
N PRO A 301 -2.85 12.99 14.38
CA PRO A 301 -1.73 13.85 14.75
C PRO A 301 -0.39 13.30 14.28
N LEU A 302 0.54 14.19 13.91
CA LEU A 302 1.85 13.85 13.33
C LEU A 302 2.61 12.80 14.15
N LEU A 303 2.64 12.97 15.47
CA LEU A 303 3.35 12.05 16.36
C LEU A 303 2.83 10.61 16.23
N GLN A 304 1.52 10.42 16.02
CA GLN A 304 0.94 9.09 15.86
C GLN A 304 1.35 8.43 14.54
N TYR A 305 1.47 9.19 13.45
CA TYR A 305 2.06 8.65 12.22
C TYR A 305 3.50 8.19 12.43
N LEU A 306 4.32 9.00 13.10
CA LEU A 306 5.71 8.65 13.37
C LEU A 306 5.83 7.42 14.27
N LEU A 307 4.97 7.31 15.28
CA LEU A 307 4.88 6.11 16.14
C LEU A 307 4.40 4.88 15.37
N ALA A 308 3.46 5.04 14.43
CA ALA A 308 2.96 3.96 13.59
C ALA A 308 3.98 3.44 12.57
N MET A 309 5.05 4.18 12.32
CA MET A 309 6.22 3.69 11.56
C MET A 309 7.30 3.08 12.44
N GLY A 310 7.27 3.38 13.74
CA GLY A 310 8.05 2.73 14.77
C GLY A 310 9.56 2.75 14.59
N LEU A 311 10.22 1.64 14.94
CA LEU A 311 11.67 1.50 14.85
C LEU A 311 12.22 1.73 13.42
N PRO A 312 11.54 1.30 12.32
CA PRO A 312 11.91 1.69 10.96
C PRO A 312 12.09 3.20 10.77
N PHE A 313 11.28 4.04 11.41
CA PHE A 313 11.43 5.51 11.31
C PHE A 313 12.74 6.02 11.93
N VAL A 314 13.19 5.42 13.04
CA VAL A 314 14.47 5.77 13.66
C VAL A 314 15.64 5.44 12.72
N PHE A 315 15.58 4.28 12.06
CA PHE A 315 16.58 3.90 11.07
C PHE A 315 16.50 4.76 9.80
N PHE A 316 15.30 5.17 9.40
CA PHE A 316 15.10 6.12 8.31
C PHE A 316 15.83 7.44 8.54
N ILE A 317 15.77 8.03 9.75
CA ILE A 317 16.50 9.28 10.05
C ILE A 317 18.00 9.08 9.84
N ALA A 318 18.56 7.98 10.34
CA ALA A 318 19.98 7.67 10.18
C ALA A 318 20.34 7.38 8.71
N GLY A 319 19.46 6.71 7.97
CA GLY A 319 19.59 6.43 6.54
C GLY A 319 19.49 7.69 5.67
N ALA A 320 18.59 8.61 6.00
CA ALA A 320 18.44 9.89 5.34
C ALA A 320 19.70 10.75 5.50
N LYS A 321 20.37 10.70 6.66
CA LYS A 321 21.66 11.35 6.86
C LYS A 321 22.74 10.77 5.92
N ILE A 322 22.79 9.45 5.75
CA ILE A 322 23.71 8.80 4.80
C ILE A 322 23.36 9.20 3.36
N ALA A 323 22.07 9.18 3.02
CA ALA A 323 21.59 9.59 1.70
C ALA A 323 22.01 11.02 1.36
N LEU A 324 21.78 11.98 2.27
CA LEU A 324 22.18 13.39 2.12
C LEU A 324 23.69 13.58 1.91
N GLN A 325 24.53 12.72 2.50
CA GLN A 325 25.98 12.75 2.28
C GLN A 325 26.36 12.25 0.87
N ARG A 326 25.51 11.42 0.26
CA ARG A 326 25.76 10.77 -1.03
C ARG A 326 25.02 11.39 -2.21
N VAL A 327 23.98 12.21 -2.00
CA VAL A 327 23.14 12.75 -3.10
C VAL A 327 23.92 13.49 -4.20
N ARG A 328 25.09 14.06 -3.90
CA ARG A 328 25.95 14.67 -4.93
C ARG A 328 26.50 13.63 -5.92
N LYS A 329 26.84 12.43 -5.43
CA LYS A 329 27.36 11.32 -6.23
C LYS A 329 26.25 10.39 -6.74
N GLN A 330 25.19 10.22 -5.95
CA GLN A 330 24.05 9.34 -6.22
C GLN A 330 22.75 10.16 -6.06
N PRO A 331 22.37 10.97 -7.06
CA PRO A 331 21.24 11.90 -6.95
C PRO A 331 19.89 11.20 -6.77
N ASP A 332 19.74 9.94 -7.16
CA ASP A 332 18.47 9.22 -7.04
C ASP A 332 18.07 8.95 -5.58
N LEU A 333 19.03 8.98 -4.65
CA LEU A 333 18.74 8.95 -3.21
C LEU A 333 17.91 10.14 -2.72
N LEU A 334 17.75 11.20 -3.54
CA LEU A 334 16.78 12.27 -3.25
C LEU A 334 15.32 11.76 -3.32
N LEU A 335 15.02 10.76 -4.15
CA LEU A 335 13.64 10.32 -4.38
C LEU A 335 12.98 9.79 -3.11
N PRO A 336 13.57 8.85 -2.33
CA PRO A 336 12.91 8.36 -1.11
C PRO A 336 12.66 9.46 -0.08
N MET A 337 13.56 10.44 0.02
CA MET A 337 13.38 11.59 0.92
C MET A 337 12.27 12.52 0.44
N ALA A 338 12.28 12.87 -0.86
CA ALA A 338 11.23 13.67 -1.49
C ALA A 338 9.86 12.99 -1.38
N TRP A 339 9.81 11.67 -1.53
CA TRP A 339 8.59 10.87 -1.42
C TRP A 339 8.03 10.89 0.00
N PHE A 340 8.87 10.65 1.01
CA PHE A 340 8.43 10.74 2.41
C PHE A 340 7.88 12.13 2.76
N VAL A 341 8.61 13.19 2.38
CA VAL A 341 8.18 14.57 2.63
C VAL A 341 6.89 14.91 1.87
N ALA A 342 6.76 14.48 0.62
CA ALA A 342 5.58 14.71 -0.19
C ALA A 342 4.33 14.06 0.41
N LEU A 343 4.43 12.80 0.84
CA LEU A 343 3.33 12.11 1.51
C LEU A 343 2.98 12.80 2.82
N LEU A 344 3.98 13.25 3.59
CA LEU A 344 3.71 13.94 4.84
C LEU A 344 2.99 15.28 4.63
N ILE A 345 3.41 16.07 3.63
CA ILE A 345 2.71 17.30 3.25
C ILE A 345 1.28 16.98 2.79
N SER A 346 1.14 15.97 1.92
CA SER A 346 -0.14 15.58 1.33
C SER A 346 -1.13 15.13 2.39
N ALA A 347 -0.67 14.36 3.38
CA ALA A 347 -1.48 13.87 4.48
C ALA A 347 -2.08 14.98 5.36
N TYR A 348 -1.71 16.25 5.19
CA TYR A 348 -2.31 17.39 5.92
C TYR A 348 -2.85 18.48 5.00
N LEU A 349 -2.99 18.20 3.70
CA LEU A 349 -3.68 19.12 2.79
C LEU A 349 -5.17 19.24 3.16
N PRO A 350 -5.84 20.35 2.79
CA PRO A 350 -7.23 20.64 3.16
C PRO A 350 -8.24 19.85 2.32
N PHE A 351 -8.06 18.53 2.25
CA PHE A 351 -8.99 17.59 1.62
C PHE A 351 -9.66 16.72 2.69
N SER A 352 -10.86 16.21 2.42
CA SER A 352 -11.57 15.28 3.31
C SER A 352 -10.82 13.95 3.47
N PHE A 353 -10.07 13.52 2.46
CA PHE A 353 -9.41 12.21 2.37
C PHE A 353 -7.93 12.20 2.80
N GLN A 354 -7.56 13.06 3.75
CA GLN A 354 -6.18 13.27 4.20
C GLN A 354 -5.38 11.97 4.42
N ARG A 355 -5.94 11.06 5.22
CA ARG A 355 -5.22 9.85 5.65
C ARG A 355 -4.96 8.88 4.50
N LYS A 356 -5.81 8.92 3.45
CA LYS A 356 -5.68 8.06 2.29
C LYS A 356 -4.45 8.42 1.44
N MET A 357 -4.05 9.70 1.46
CA MET A 357 -2.81 10.17 0.82
C MET A 357 -1.52 9.77 1.55
N ALA A 358 -1.61 9.00 2.65
CA ALA A 358 -0.45 8.42 3.31
C ALA A 358 -0.07 7.02 2.75
N GLU A 359 -0.76 6.55 1.70
CA GLU A 359 -0.47 5.25 1.10
C GLU A 359 0.98 5.14 0.61
N GLY A 360 1.63 4.04 0.96
CA GLY A 360 3.02 3.78 0.56
C GLY A 360 4.08 4.53 1.37
N MET A 361 3.72 5.30 2.42
CA MET A 361 4.67 6.07 3.23
C MET A 361 5.72 5.21 3.95
N GLN A 362 5.40 3.95 4.26
CA GLN A 362 6.34 3.01 4.85
C GLN A 362 7.50 2.63 3.91
N ILE A 363 7.33 2.74 2.59
CA ILE A 363 8.31 2.32 1.58
C ILE A 363 9.60 3.13 1.67
N PRO A 364 9.60 4.48 1.55
CA PRO A 364 10.82 5.26 1.70
C PRO A 364 11.45 5.12 3.09
N VAL A 365 10.62 4.93 4.13
CA VAL A 365 11.07 4.70 5.51
C VAL A 365 11.89 3.41 5.62
N CYS A 366 11.34 2.28 5.18
CA CYS A 366 12.03 1.00 5.20
C CYS A 366 13.23 0.99 4.25
N LEU A 367 13.17 1.71 3.13
CA LEU A 367 14.24 1.76 2.15
C LEU A 367 15.49 2.44 2.72
N LEU A 368 15.36 3.64 3.28
CA LEU A 368 16.50 4.31 3.92
C LEU A 368 16.89 3.65 5.24
N GLY A 369 15.93 3.06 5.98
CA GLY A 369 16.24 2.24 7.13
C GLY A 369 17.11 1.03 6.80
N ALA A 370 16.79 0.34 5.70
CA ALA A 370 17.59 -0.77 5.18
C ALA A 370 18.97 -0.31 4.66
N LEU A 371 19.06 0.87 4.04
CA LEU A 371 20.34 1.46 3.66
C LEU A 371 21.26 1.61 4.88
N PHE A 372 20.77 2.25 5.95
CA PHE A 372 21.53 2.42 7.20
C PHE A 372 21.95 1.09 7.83
N LEU A 373 21.00 0.16 7.99
CA LEU A 373 21.25 -1.13 8.63
C LEU A 373 22.18 -2.01 7.79
N SER A 374 22.13 -1.91 6.46
CA SER A 374 23.04 -2.66 5.60
C SER A 374 24.50 -2.27 5.85
N GLU A 375 24.79 -0.99 6.02
CA GLU A 375 26.16 -0.49 6.25
C GLU A 375 26.65 -0.73 7.67
N ARG A 376 25.78 -0.57 8.66
CA ARG A 376 26.16 -0.60 10.07
C ARG A 376 26.01 -1.96 10.73
N VAL A 377 25.19 -2.84 10.17
CA VAL A 377 24.93 -4.17 10.71
C VAL A 377 25.32 -5.25 9.71
N LEU A 378 24.69 -5.29 8.53
CA LEU A 378 24.80 -6.45 7.63
C LEU A 378 26.16 -6.59 6.93
N ASN A 379 26.86 -5.47 6.72
CA ASN A 379 28.17 -5.39 6.07
C ASN A 379 29.24 -4.79 7.01
N SER A 380 28.98 -4.76 8.31
CA SER A 380 29.89 -4.15 9.28
C SER A 380 31.10 -5.04 9.55
N GLU A 381 32.30 -4.56 9.24
CA GLU A 381 33.56 -5.22 9.59
C GLU A 381 33.75 -5.37 11.11
N LYS A 382 33.08 -4.54 11.91
CA LYS A 382 33.12 -4.66 13.38
C LYS A 382 32.40 -5.92 13.86
N LEU A 383 31.31 -6.30 13.19
CA LEU A 383 30.55 -7.51 13.51
C LEU A 383 31.15 -8.69 12.73
N HIS A 384 32.23 -9.28 13.25
CA HIS A 384 33.04 -10.28 12.55
C HIS A 384 32.27 -11.59 12.21
N SER A 385 31.15 -11.86 12.89
CA SER A 385 30.37 -13.08 12.67
C SER A 385 29.11 -12.82 11.83
N THR A 386 29.00 -13.51 10.69
CA THR A 386 27.79 -13.51 9.85
C THR A 386 26.56 -14.01 10.62
N ILE A 387 26.75 -14.90 11.62
CA ILE A 387 25.67 -15.39 12.48
C ILE A 387 25.13 -14.25 13.35
N LEU A 388 26.01 -13.44 13.94
CA LEU A 388 25.59 -12.33 14.78
C LEU A 388 24.86 -11.26 13.95
N GLN A 389 25.34 -10.98 12.73
CA GLN A 389 24.66 -10.08 11.79
C GLN A 389 23.23 -10.57 11.48
N GLY A 390 23.07 -11.87 11.21
CA GLY A 390 21.77 -12.50 10.96
C GLY A 390 20.86 -12.46 12.18
N ALA A 391 21.39 -12.74 13.38
CA ALA A 391 20.65 -12.68 14.63
C ALA A 391 20.17 -11.26 14.96
N THR A 392 21.01 -10.25 14.75
CA THR A 392 20.61 -8.84 14.92
C THR A 392 19.52 -8.44 13.92
N ALA A 393 19.65 -8.83 12.65
CA ALA A 393 18.62 -8.56 11.64
C ALA A 393 17.28 -9.23 12.00
N ALA A 394 17.31 -10.49 12.46
CA ALA A 394 16.12 -11.20 12.92
C ALA A 394 15.50 -10.55 14.16
N ALA A 395 16.31 -10.13 15.14
CA ALA A 395 15.84 -9.42 16.33
C ALA A 395 15.15 -8.10 15.99
N ILE A 396 15.70 -7.33 15.03
CA ILE A 396 15.06 -6.10 14.53
C ILE A 396 13.70 -6.41 13.92
N LEU A 397 13.61 -7.41 13.04
CA LEU A 397 12.34 -7.80 12.41
C LEU A 397 11.31 -8.26 13.45
N LEU A 398 11.73 -9.08 14.41
CA LEU A 398 10.87 -9.54 15.51
C LEU A 398 10.35 -8.37 16.36
N PHE A 399 11.17 -7.36 16.62
CA PHE A 399 10.75 -6.18 17.38
C PHE A 399 9.80 -5.26 16.60
N CYS A 400 9.86 -5.28 15.27
CA CYS A 400 8.98 -4.48 14.42
C CYS A 400 7.64 -5.16 14.10
N PHE A 401 7.49 -6.46 14.38
CA PHE A 401 6.29 -7.24 14.09
C PHE A 401 5.11 -7.13 15.09
N PRO A 402 5.26 -6.76 16.39
CA PRO A 402 4.19 -6.97 17.37
C PRO A 402 2.84 -6.36 17.02
N SER A 403 2.78 -5.13 16.49
CA SER A 403 1.51 -4.51 16.08
C SER A 403 0.75 -5.34 15.02
N ASN A 404 1.47 -5.91 14.04
CA ASN A 404 0.88 -6.84 13.06
C ASN A 404 0.36 -8.12 13.74
N GLY A 405 1.13 -8.66 14.69
CA GLY A 405 0.73 -9.83 15.48
C GLY A 405 -0.52 -9.58 16.33
N PHE A 406 -0.62 -8.40 16.96
CA PHE A 406 -1.80 -7.99 17.71
C PHE A 406 -3.03 -7.85 16.82
N PHE A 407 -2.87 -7.24 15.62
CA PHE A 407 -3.96 -7.14 14.66
C PHE A 407 -4.46 -8.53 14.24
N LEU A 408 -3.56 -9.46 13.92
CA LEU A 408 -3.92 -10.85 13.61
C LEU A 408 -4.65 -11.52 14.78
N GLY A 409 -4.15 -11.36 16.00
CA GLY A 409 -4.79 -11.91 17.19
C GLY A 409 -6.21 -11.38 17.37
N LYS A 410 -6.42 -10.07 17.16
CA LYS A 410 -7.74 -9.43 17.21
C LYS A 410 -8.67 -9.96 16.10
N ALA A 411 -8.18 -10.07 14.87
CA ALA A 411 -8.97 -10.63 13.76
C ALA A 411 -9.40 -12.08 14.03
N LEU A 412 -8.51 -12.91 14.59
CA LEU A 412 -8.84 -14.29 14.97
C LEU A 412 -9.87 -14.33 16.12
N GLN A 413 -9.75 -13.43 17.09
CA GLN A 413 -10.72 -13.29 18.18
C GLN A 413 -12.10 -12.84 17.66
N ASP A 414 -12.15 -11.93 16.68
CA ASP A 414 -13.39 -11.50 16.03
C ASP A 414 -14.05 -12.67 15.29
N LEU A 415 -13.27 -13.52 14.62
CA LEU A 415 -13.79 -14.73 13.99
C LEU A 415 -14.33 -15.73 15.04
N GLN A 416 -13.64 -15.93 16.17
CA GLN A 416 -14.11 -16.84 17.22
C GLN A 416 -15.37 -16.32 17.92
N SER A 417 -15.45 -15.01 18.13
CA SER A 417 -16.60 -14.35 18.77
C SER A 417 -17.73 -14.04 17.79
N MET A 418 -17.66 -14.51 16.54
CA MET A 418 -18.62 -14.23 15.48
C MET A 418 -18.87 -12.72 15.26
N GLY A 419 -17.86 -11.89 15.54
CA GLY A 419 -17.92 -10.45 15.42
C GLY A 419 -18.87 -9.80 16.42
N THR A 420 -18.99 -10.29 17.66
CA THR A 420 -19.84 -9.66 18.68
C THR A 420 -19.54 -8.18 18.88
N SER A 421 -18.27 -7.76 18.74
CA SER A 421 -17.89 -6.34 18.78
C SER A 421 -18.40 -5.53 17.59
N TYR A 422 -18.74 -6.15 16.46
CA TYR A 422 -19.22 -5.45 15.26
C TYR A 422 -20.65 -4.93 15.46
N TYR A 423 -21.47 -5.63 16.25
CA TYR A 423 -22.82 -5.17 16.58
C TYR A 423 -22.81 -3.84 17.33
N ALA A 424 -21.83 -3.60 18.21
CA ALA A 424 -21.67 -2.33 18.91
C ALA A 424 -21.41 -1.14 17.97
N HIS A 425 -20.96 -1.43 16.75
CA HIS A 425 -20.64 -0.43 15.71
C HIS A 425 -21.53 -0.53 14.48
N LEU A 426 -22.63 -1.30 14.55
CA LEU A 426 -23.57 -1.52 13.43
C LEU A 426 -22.90 -2.07 12.17
N MET A 427 -21.79 -2.79 12.33
CA MET A 427 -21.07 -3.45 11.23
C MET A 427 -21.63 -4.86 11.00
N PRO A 428 -21.71 -5.33 9.74
CA PRO A 428 -22.22 -6.66 9.47
C PRO A 428 -21.24 -7.74 9.98
N PRO A 429 -21.75 -8.84 10.55
CA PRO A 429 -20.90 -9.86 11.16
C PRO A 429 -20.07 -10.60 10.11
N PRO A 430 -18.94 -11.23 10.51
CA PRO A 430 -18.14 -12.05 9.62
C PRO A 430 -18.84 -13.35 9.18
N TYR A 431 -19.86 -13.80 9.92
CA TYR A 431 -20.68 -14.95 9.56
C TYR A 431 -22.14 -14.55 9.43
N LEU A 432 -22.74 -14.89 8.29
CA LEU A 432 -24.16 -14.72 8.03
C LEU A 432 -24.86 -16.06 8.17
N ARG A 433 -26.09 -16.07 8.68
CA ARG A 433 -26.88 -17.31 8.72
C ARG A 433 -27.23 -17.76 7.30
N ALA A 434 -27.29 -19.07 7.07
CA ALA A 434 -27.64 -19.62 5.77
C ALA A 434 -29.01 -19.12 5.27
N GLU A 435 -29.98 -18.96 6.17
CA GLU A 435 -31.30 -18.37 5.88
C GLU A 435 -31.20 -16.90 5.42
N GLN A 436 -30.31 -16.11 6.04
CA GLN A 436 -30.07 -14.71 5.64
C GLN A 436 -29.42 -14.66 4.26
N VAL A 437 -28.43 -15.53 4.01
CA VAL A 437 -27.78 -15.58 2.68
C VAL A 437 -28.76 -16.04 1.61
N ALA A 438 -29.61 -17.03 1.88
CA ALA A 438 -30.64 -17.47 0.94
C ALA A 438 -31.64 -16.34 0.63
N ALA A 439 -32.03 -15.55 1.63
CA ALA A 439 -32.88 -14.37 1.42
C ALA A 439 -32.18 -13.30 0.56
N LEU A 440 -30.88 -13.05 0.79
CA LEU A 440 -30.08 -12.11 0.00
C LEU A 440 -29.79 -12.58 -1.43
N GLU A 441 -29.72 -13.90 -1.66
CA GLU A 441 -29.58 -14.49 -3.00
C GLU A 441 -30.90 -14.48 -3.78
N TRP A 442 -32.04 -14.45 -3.08
CA TRP A 442 -33.37 -14.37 -3.67
C TRP A 442 -33.77 -12.95 -4.10
N LEU A 443 -33.36 -11.95 -3.31
CA LEU A 443 -33.46 -10.53 -3.65
C LEU A 443 -32.53 -10.17 -4.81
#